data_AF-A0A0P1FCE9-F1
#
_entry.id   AF-A0A0P1FCE9-F1
#
_cell.length_a   1.000
_cell.length_b   1.000
_cell.length_c   1.000
_cell.angle_alpha   90.00
_cell.angle_beta   90.00
_cell.angle_gamma   90.00
#
_symmetry.space_group_name_H-M   'P 1'
#
loop_
_entity.id
_entity.type
_entity.pdbx_description
1 polymer ?
#
loop_
_entity_poly.entity_id
_entity_poly.type
_entity_poly.pdbx_seq_one_letter_code
_entity_poly.pdbx_strand_id
1 'polypeptide(L)'
;MLGWPGSDWQENDAPVHDAPIKAEWKTLNTEARHTFTHFHLRLKICTALVPMDRTPTVGSFVEAEDFDPGDLPTAMRKAYDLYRGT
;
A
#
# COMPACT_ATOMS: atom_id res chain seq x y z
N MET A 1 0.33 -3.70 14.28
CA MET A 1 1.34 -3.70 13.19
C MET A 1 0.84 -2.77 12.12
N LEU A 2 1.66 -1.80 11.71
CA LEU A 2 1.27 -0.81 10.70
C LEU A 2 1.14 -1.50 9.33
N GLY A 3 0.27 -1.00 8.47
CA GLY A 3 0.13 -1.54 7.12
C GLY A 3 -0.62 -0.63 6.18
N TRP A 4 -0.34 -0.77 4.89
CA TRP A 4 -1.09 -0.07 3.85
C TRP A 4 -2.47 -0.70 3.67
N PRO A 5 -3.53 0.09 3.43
CA PRO A 5 -4.82 -0.44 3.05
C PRO A 5 -4.67 -1.26 1.77
N GLY A 6 -5.17 -2.49 1.82
CA GLY A 6 -5.16 -3.45 0.72
C GLY A 6 -6.55 -4.08 0.58
N SER A 7 -6.74 -4.79 -0.51
CA SER A 7 -7.93 -5.61 -0.73
C SER A 7 -7.86 -6.93 0.04
N ASP A 8 -8.99 -7.62 0.10
CA ASP A 8 -9.03 -9.00 0.56
C ASP A 8 -8.14 -9.90 -0.29
N TRP A 9 -7.70 -11.00 0.31
CA TRP A 9 -6.97 -12.04 -0.39
C TRP A 9 -7.91 -12.82 -1.32
N GLN A 10 -7.50 -13.01 -2.57
CA GLN A 10 -8.19 -13.86 -3.53
C GLN A 10 -7.20 -14.80 -4.20
N GLU A 11 -7.61 -16.06 -4.34
CA GLU A 11 -6.87 -17.07 -5.09
C GLU A 11 -7.26 -17.00 -6.56
N ASN A 12 -6.27 -17.05 -7.47
CA ASN A 12 -6.43 -17.12 -8.92
C ASN A 12 -6.95 -15.87 -9.66
N ASP A 13 -7.36 -14.81 -8.95
CA ASP A 13 -7.76 -13.54 -9.58
C ASP A 13 -7.23 -12.33 -8.81
N ALA A 14 -7.17 -11.18 -9.48
CA ALA A 14 -6.89 -9.91 -8.84
C ALA A 14 -8.17 -9.39 -8.15
N PRO A 15 -8.14 -9.21 -6.82
CA PRO A 15 -9.30 -8.68 -6.10
C PRO A 15 -9.67 -7.28 -6.61
N VAL A 16 -10.96 -6.96 -6.53
CA VAL A 16 -11.44 -5.61 -6.83
C VAL A 16 -10.76 -4.63 -5.89
N HIS A 17 -10.05 -3.66 -6.46
CA HIS A 17 -9.42 -2.60 -5.69
C HIS A 17 -10.50 -1.67 -5.14
N ASP A 18 -10.75 -1.74 -3.82
CA ASP A 18 -11.52 -0.74 -3.11
C ASP A 18 -10.58 0.34 -2.56
N ALA A 19 -10.66 1.55 -3.12
CA ALA A 19 -9.77 2.63 -2.74
C ALA A 19 -10.16 3.15 -1.35
N PRO A 20 -9.21 3.28 -0.40
CA PRO A 20 -9.51 3.69 0.98
C PRO A 20 -9.99 5.15 1.07
N ILE A 21 -9.82 5.92 0.00
CA ILE A 21 -10.22 7.32 -0.07
C ILE A 21 -10.51 7.70 -1.52
N LYS A 22 -11.54 8.52 -1.74
CA LYS A 22 -11.82 9.09 -3.05
C LYS A 22 -10.71 10.09 -3.39
N ALA A 23 -9.93 9.82 -4.41
CA ALA A 23 -8.79 10.65 -4.82
C ALA A 23 -8.39 10.38 -6.28
N GLU A 24 -7.47 11.20 -6.79
CA GLU A 24 -6.80 10.94 -8.07
C GLU A 24 -5.62 9.98 -7.84
N TRP A 25 -5.87 8.70 -8.02
CA TRP A 25 -4.88 7.66 -7.86
C TRP A 25 -3.98 7.52 -9.09
N LYS A 26 -2.68 7.43 -8.86
CA LYS A 26 -1.65 7.17 -9.87
C LYS A 26 -1.02 5.82 -9.62
N THR A 27 -0.94 4.99 -10.65
CA THR A 27 -0.24 3.71 -10.58
C THR A 27 1.25 3.95 -10.78
N LEU A 28 2.09 3.40 -9.91
CA LEU A 28 3.52 3.40 -10.08
C LEU A 28 3.90 2.39 -11.18
N ASN A 29 4.84 2.74 -12.05
CA ASN A 29 5.28 1.88 -13.17
C ASN A 29 6.14 0.66 -12.71
N THR A 30 6.20 0.42 -11.41
CA THR A 30 6.94 -0.70 -10.79
C THR A 30 6.03 -1.47 -9.84
N GLU A 31 6.38 -2.73 -9.58
CA GLU A 31 5.63 -3.61 -8.68
C GLU A 31 6.52 -4.06 -7.52
N ALA A 32 5.94 -4.15 -6.32
CA ALA A 32 6.62 -4.81 -5.21
C ALA A 32 6.46 -6.33 -5.36
N ARG A 33 7.59 -7.03 -5.43
CA ARG A 33 7.64 -8.50 -5.44
C ARG A 33 8.12 -9.03 -4.08
N HIS A 34 7.38 -9.94 -3.49
CA HIS A 34 7.74 -10.59 -2.24
C HIS A 34 7.57 -12.11 -2.37
N THR A 35 8.53 -12.88 -1.86
CA THR A 35 8.49 -14.34 -1.93
C THR A 35 8.16 -14.88 -0.56
N PHE A 36 7.00 -15.52 -0.44
CA PHE A 36 6.68 -16.41 0.66
C PHE A 36 7.15 -17.83 0.31
N THR A 37 7.24 -18.70 1.31
CA THR A 37 7.69 -20.10 1.10
C THR A 37 6.80 -20.86 0.12
N HIS A 38 5.52 -20.52 0.02
CA HIS A 38 4.54 -21.23 -0.79
C HIS A 38 4.16 -20.50 -2.09
N PHE A 39 4.38 -19.18 -2.18
CA PHE A 39 3.94 -18.39 -3.33
C PHE A 39 4.74 -17.08 -3.48
N HIS A 40 4.63 -16.46 -4.66
CA HIS A 40 5.14 -15.13 -4.92
C HIS A 40 4.01 -14.12 -4.92
N LEU A 41 4.11 -13.10 -4.08
CA LEU A 41 3.22 -11.95 -4.06
C LEU A 41 3.75 -10.86 -5.01
N ARG A 42 2.86 -10.34 -5.86
CA ARG A 42 3.11 -9.17 -6.71
C ARG A 42 2.08 -8.11 -6.37
N LEU A 43 2.55 -6.93 -5.96
CA LEU A 43 1.69 -5.81 -5.59
C LEU A 43 1.77 -4.70 -6.63
N LYS A 44 0.62 -4.30 -7.15
CA LYS A 44 0.45 -3.03 -7.86
C LYS A 44 0.43 -1.91 -6.81
N ILE A 45 1.26 -0.89 -7.01
CA ILE A 45 1.37 0.23 -6.08
C ILE A 45 0.62 1.42 -6.67
N CYS A 46 -0.34 1.95 -5.91
CA CYS A 46 -1.11 3.13 -6.26
C CYS A 46 -0.92 4.20 -5.19
N THR A 47 -0.69 5.45 -5.60
CA THR A 47 -0.55 6.58 -4.68
C THR A 47 -1.46 7.72 -5.08
N ALA A 48 -1.85 8.53 -4.11
CA ALA A 48 -2.65 9.72 -4.33
C ALA A 48 -2.22 10.81 -3.34
N LEU A 49 -2.31 12.07 -3.78
CA LEU A 49 -2.19 13.22 -2.89
C LEU A 49 -3.60 13.65 -2.51
N VAL A 50 -3.85 13.80 -1.21
CA VAL A 50 -5.15 14.16 -0.66
C VAL A 50 -4.99 15.19 0.45
N PRO A 51 -5.97 16.07 0.65
CA PRO A 51 -6.05 16.90 1.84
C PRO A 51 -6.10 16.05 3.12
N MET A 52 -5.36 16.44 4.16
CA MET A 52 -5.31 15.73 5.46
C MET A 52 -6.65 15.70 6.20
N ASP A 53 -7.55 16.64 5.91
CA ASP A 53 -8.89 16.72 6.51
C ASP A 53 -9.91 15.76 5.86
N ARG A 54 -9.53 15.07 4.78
CA ARG A 54 -10.41 14.10 4.12
C ARG A 54 -10.44 12.78 4.90
N THR A 55 -11.62 12.32 5.29
CA THR A 55 -11.78 11.07 6.04
C THR A 55 -11.63 9.84 5.12
N PRO A 56 -10.68 8.92 5.38
CA PRO A 56 -10.61 7.63 4.68
C PRO A 56 -11.68 6.66 5.20
N THR A 57 -12.08 5.69 4.37
CA THR A 57 -12.98 4.60 4.76
C THR A 57 -12.25 3.50 5.55
N VAL A 58 -10.93 3.38 5.37
CA VAL A 58 -10.07 2.40 6.04
C VAL A 58 -8.79 3.06 6.52
N GLY A 59 -8.41 2.79 7.78
CA GLY A 59 -7.19 3.29 8.39
C GLY A 59 -7.27 4.76 8.83
N SER A 60 -6.12 5.36 9.08
CA SER A 60 -5.96 6.75 9.47
C SER A 60 -4.67 7.31 8.86
N PHE A 61 -4.57 8.64 8.74
CA PHE A 61 -3.30 9.26 8.44
C PHE A 61 -2.36 9.18 9.65
N VAL A 62 -1.08 9.02 9.36
CA VAL A 62 0.02 9.08 10.33
C VAL A 62 0.93 10.22 9.88
N GLU A 63 1.29 11.10 10.79
CA GLU A 63 2.20 12.21 10.48
C GLU A 63 3.60 11.68 10.17
N ALA A 64 4.37 12.46 9.39
CA ALA A 64 5.70 12.02 8.95
C ALA A 64 6.68 11.80 10.11
N GLU A 65 6.51 12.51 11.24
CA GLU A 65 7.33 12.34 12.44
C GLU A 65 7.01 11.07 13.24
N ASP A 66 5.77 10.60 13.15
CA ASP A 66 5.28 9.39 13.82
C ASP A 66 5.38 8.14 12.93
N PHE A 67 5.84 8.28 11.69
CA PHE A 67 5.90 7.20 10.71
C PHE A 67 7.33 6.64 10.58
N ASP A 68 7.53 5.40 11.06
CA ASP A 68 8.75 4.62 10.81
C ASP A 68 8.48 3.50 9.79
N PRO A 69 9.16 3.47 8.62
CA PRO A 69 9.08 2.35 7.68
C PRO A 69 9.46 0.99 8.28
N GLY A 70 10.22 0.96 9.38
CA GLY A 70 10.59 -0.23 10.13
C GLY A 70 9.42 -0.94 10.80
N ASP A 71 8.32 -0.23 11.07
CA ASP A 71 7.10 -0.79 11.68
C ASP A 71 6.18 -1.50 10.66
N LEU A 72 6.52 -1.39 9.38
CA LEU A 72 5.80 -2.07 8.30
C LEU A 72 6.28 -3.52 8.13
N PRO A 73 5.37 -4.46 7.82
CA PRO A 73 5.75 -5.77 7.30
C PRO A 73 6.69 -5.63 6.10
N THR A 74 7.64 -6.55 5.96
CA THR A 74 8.69 -6.49 4.91
C THR A 74 8.14 -6.36 3.48
N ALA A 75 6.99 -7.00 3.19
CA ALA A 75 6.31 -6.85 1.90
C ALA A 75 5.79 -5.42 1.66
N MET A 76 5.23 -4.78 2.70
CA MET A 76 4.68 -3.42 2.65
C MET A 76 5.77 -2.35 2.70
N ARG A 77 6.83 -2.57 3.47
CA ARG A 77 8.02 -1.70 3.46
C ARG A 77 8.64 -1.63 2.06
N LYS A 78 8.73 -2.75 1.35
CA LYS A 78 9.22 -2.76 -0.04
C LYS A 78 8.37 -1.90 -0.98
N ALA A 79 7.04 -1.87 -0.78
CA ALA A 79 6.16 -0.99 -1.56
C ALA A 79 6.44 0.49 -1.25
N TYR A 80 6.68 0.83 0.01
CA TYR A 80 7.05 2.17 0.43
C TYR A 80 8.40 2.62 -0.15
N ASP A 81 9.42 1.76 -0.09
CA ASP A 81 10.75 2.03 -0.64
C ASP A 81 10.68 2.32 -2.16
N LEU A 82 9.85 1.56 -2.90
CA LEU A 82 9.61 1.80 -4.33
C LEU A 82 8.90 3.12 -4.60
N TYR A 83 7.90 3.50 -3.78
CA TYR A 83 7.23 4.79 -3.90
C TYR A 83 8.20 5.95 -3.66
N ARG A 84 9.07 5.83 -2.65
CA ARG A 84 10.11 6.81 -2.38
C ARG A 84 11.18 6.88 -3.48
N GLY A 85 11.18 5.92 -4.40
CA GLY A 85 12.04 5.91 -5.59
C GLY A 85 13.37 5.20 -5.39
N THR A 86 13.57 4.49 -4.28
CA THR A 86 14.89 4.30 -3.66
C THR A 86 15.52 5.63 -3.23
#